data_AF-A0A8S4GCI5-F1
#
_entry.id   AF-A0A8S4GCI5-F1
#
_cell.length_a   1.000
_cell.length_b   1.000
_cell.length_c   1.000
_cell.angle_alpha   90.00
_cell.angle_beta   90.00
_cell.angle_gamma   90.00
#
_symmetry.space_group_name_H-M   'P 1'
#
loop_
_entity.id
_entity.type
_entity.pdbx_description
1 polymer ?
#
loop_
_entity_poly.entity_id
_entity_poly.type
_entity_poly.pdbx_seq_one_letter_code
_entity_poly.pdbx_strand_id
1 'polypeptide(L)'
;MLCHLLPPTSKNVLCKYILSQLEGKAQVTCSLKTFESWNELKPFLKSAFGEKKDSTHLLLDMTSCRQFSNEDVTKYSLRIESILTRMQAESHYTCKDDKEIVGRIASNEELASRPSY
;
A
#
# COMPACT_ATOMS: atom_id res chain seq x y z
N MET A 1 10.16 -3.36 14.67
CA MET A 1 10.18 -3.15 16.13
C MET A 1 11.53 -2.66 16.69
N LEU A 2 12.64 -2.76 15.94
CA LEU A 2 14.00 -2.52 16.46
C LEU A 2 14.46 -1.04 16.61
N CYS A 3 13.77 -0.06 16.02
CA CYS A 3 14.26 1.33 15.99
C CYS A 3 14.00 2.15 17.28
N HIS A 4 13.13 1.68 18.17
CA HIS A 4 12.69 2.48 19.33
C HIS A 4 13.65 2.39 20.53
N LEU A 5 14.51 1.37 20.57
CA LEU A 5 15.41 1.05 21.69
C LEU A 5 16.84 1.58 21.52
N LEU A 6 17.13 2.26 20.41
CA LEU A 6 18.48 2.72 20.09
C LEU A 6 18.76 4.13 20.63
N PRO A 7 19.96 4.39 21.19
CA PRO A 7 20.41 5.74 21.53
C PRO A 7 20.31 6.71 20.34
N PRO A 8 20.06 8.01 20.56
CA PRO A 8 19.89 9.00 19.49
C PRO A 8 21.08 9.07 18.52
N THR A 9 22.29 8.83 19.00
CA THR A 9 23.51 8.71 18.19
C THR A 9 23.47 7.52 17.22
N SER A 10 22.92 6.38 17.64
CA SER A 10 22.81 5.17 16.83
C SER A 10 21.72 5.27 15.76
N LYS A 11 20.69 6.09 15.98
CA LYS A 11 19.62 6.34 14.99
C LYS A 11 20.12 7.09 13.76
N ASN A 12 21.06 8.03 13.93
CA ASN A 12 21.69 8.75 12.82
C ASN A 12 22.60 7.87 11.98
N VAL A 13 23.38 6.99 12.61
CA VAL A 13 24.23 6.02 11.90
C VAL A 13 23.37 5.05 11.09
N LEU A 14 22.28 4.56 11.67
CA LEU A 14 21.33 3.70 10.97
C LEU A 14 20.69 4.41 9.76
N CYS A 15 20.32 5.68 9.89
CA CYS A 15 19.75 6.45 8.80
C CYS A 15 20.72 6.60 7.62
N LYS A 16 22.00 6.94 7.92
CA LYS A 16 23.06 7.03 6.90
C LYS A 16 23.35 5.67 6.26
N TYR A 17 23.34 4.60 7.05
CA TYR A 17 23.49 3.24 6.52
C TYR A 17 22.35 2.90 5.55
N ILE A 18 21.10 3.16 5.90
CA ILE A 18 19.96 2.89 5.02
C ILE A 18 20.06 3.70 3.72
N LEU A 19 20.44 4.98 3.80
CA LEU A 19 20.68 5.82 2.60
C LEU A 19 21.79 5.24 1.70
N SER A 20 22.86 4.69 2.28
CA SER A 20 23.94 4.05 1.51
C SER A 20 23.54 2.73 0.85
N GLN A 21 22.45 2.09 1.30
CA GLN A 21 21.92 0.85 0.73
C GLN A 21 20.85 1.12 -0.35
N LEU A 22 20.49 2.38 -0.59
CA LEU A 22 19.57 2.72 -1.67
C LEU A 22 20.30 2.68 -3.01
N GLU A 23 19.64 2.10 -4.02
CA GLU A 23 20.17 1.97 -5.38
C GLU A 23 19.24 2.64 -6.40
N GLY A 24 19.79 2.97 -7.57
CA GLY A 24 19.03 3.48 -8.71
C GLY A 24 18.28 4.78 -8.43
N LYS A 25 17.00 4.84 -8.83
CA LYS A 25 16.17 6.07 -8.71
C LYS A 25 15.99 6.52 -7.26
N ALA A 26 15.98 5.58 -6.30
CA ALA A 26 15.86 5.89 -4.88
C ALA A 26 17.11 6.61 -4.36
N GLN A 27 18.29 6.14 -4.74
CA GLN A 27 19.57 6.76 -4.40
C GLN A 27 19.64 8.21 -4.91
N VAL A 28 19.35 8.42 -6.20
CA VAL A 28 19.41 9.75 -6.81
C VAL A 28 18.44 10.70 -6.13
N THR A 29 17.19 10.29 -5.93
CA THR A 29 16.16 11.14 -5.30
C THR A 29 16.51 11.45 -3.85
N CYS A 30 17.02 10.47 -3.09
CA CYS A 30 17.43 10.68 -1.71
C CYS A 30 18.74 11.48 -1.59
N SER A 31 19.58 11.54 -2.62
CA SER A 31 20.78 12.40 -2.63
C SER A 31 20.47 13.88 -2.82
N LEU A 32 19.30 14.19 -3.41
CA LEU A 32 18.82 15.57 -3.64
C LEU A 32 18.14 16.19 -2.40
N LYS A 33 17.94 15.41 -1.34
CA LYS A 33 17.20 15.84 -0.15
C LYS A 33 17.91 15.38 1.12
N THR A 34 18.10 16.28 2.08
CA THR A 34 18.69 15.95 3.38
C THR A 34 17.63 15.39 4.32
N PHE A 35 17.89 14.22 4.89
CA PHE A 35 17.04 13.60 5.92
C PHE A 35 17.84 13.55 7.22
N GLU A 36 17.34 14.22 8.26
CA GLU A 36 18.02 14.27 9.56
C GLU A 36 17.58 13.14 10.49
N SER A 37 16.44 12.51 10.19
CA SER A 37 15.90 11.45 11.02
C SER A 37 15.25 10.33 10.22
N TRP A 38 15.28 9.13 10.79
CA TRP A 38 14.54 7.98 10.25
C TRP A 38 13.03 8.25 10.17
N ASN A 39 12.52 9.10 11.07
CA ASN A 39 11.11 9.49 11.10
C ASN A 39 10.71 10.32 9.87
N GLU A 40 11.64 10.96 9.18
CA GLU A 40 11.43 11.65 7.91
C GLU A 40 11.70 10.74 6.70
N LEU A 41 12.75 9.94 6.77
CA LEU A 41 13.18 9.07 5.67
C LEU A 41 12.15 7.96 5.40
N LYS A 42 11.63 7.31 6.43
CA LYS A 42 10.68 6.20 6.30
C LYS A 42 9.38 6.60 5.58
N PRO A 43 8.65 7.67 5.97
CA PRO A 43 7.44 8.07 5.24
C PRO A 43 7.76 8.57 3.83
N PHE A 44 8.92 9.21 3.62
CA PHE A 44 9.35 9.62 2.29
C PHE A 44 9.57 8.42 1.36
N LEU A 45 10.33 7.41 1.79
CA LEU A 45 10.57 6.21 1.00
C LEU A 45 9.27 5.47 0.67
N LYS A 46 8.36 5.36 1.64
CA LYS A 46 7.02 4.80 1.40
C LYS A 46 6.21 5.62 0.40
N SER A 47 6.24 6.94 0.49
CA SER A 47 5.46 7.79 -0.41
C SER A 47 6.04 7.85 -1.83
N ALA A 48 7.36 7.83 -1.97
CA ALA A 48 8.05 8.02 -3.24
C ALA A 48 8.27 6.71 -4.00
N PHE A 49 8.50 5.61 -3.26
CA PHE A 49 8.86 4.31 -3.82
C PHE A 49 8.02 3.14 -3.30
N GLY A 50 7.10 3.40 -2.37
CA GLY A 50 6.08 2.41 -2.05
C GLY A 50 5.22 2.15 -3.27
N GLU A 51 4.81 0.90 -3.47
CA GLU A 51 3.80 0.58 -4.46
C GLU A 51 2.54 1.43 -4.18
N LYS A 52 2.36 2.51 -4.92
CA LYS A 52 1.01 3.02 -5.20
C LYS A 52 0.37 1.98 -6.10
N LYS A 53 -0.15 0.91 -5.49
CA LYS A 53 -1.17 0.09 -6.14
C LYS A 53 -2.32 1.03 -6.40
N ASP A 54 -2.40 1.46 -7.64
CA ASP A 54 -3.27 2.53 -8.09
C ASP A 54 -4.71 2.08 -7.82
N SER A 55 -5.36 2.69 -6.82
CA SER A 55 -6.71 2.35 -6.37
C SER A 55 -7.69 2.31 -7.54
N THR A 56 -7.44 3.13 -8.57
CA THR A 56 -8.21 3.16 -9.81
C THR A 56 -8.14 1.84 -10.57
N HIS A 57 -6.97 1.20 -10.63
CA HIS A 57 -6.82 -0.11 -11.27
C HIS A 57 -7.56 -1.21 -10.52
N LEU A 58 -7.51 -1.22 -9.18
CA LEU A 58 -8.25 -2.20 -8.38
C LEU A 58 -9.77 -2.01 -8.49
N LEU A 59 -10.23 -0.76 -8.57
CA LEU A 59 -11.63 -0.44 -8.82
C LEU A 59 -12.09 -0.91 -10.21
N LEU A 60 -11.24 -0.71 -11.23
CA LEU A 60 -11.50 -1.22 -12.58
C LEU A 60 -11.55 -2.76 -12.60
N ASP A 61 -10.63 -3.43 -11.93
CA ASP A 61 -10.63 -4.89 -11.79
C ASP A 61 -11.93 -5.37 -11.15
N MET A 62 -12.39 -4.72 -10.07
CA MET A 62 -13.61 -5.11 -9.36
C MET A 62 -14.87 -4.87 -10.22
N THR A 63 -15.00 -3.69 -10.83
CA THR A 63 -16.18 -3.33 -11.62
C THR A 63 -16.28 -4.07 -12.95
N SER A 64 -15.16 -4.52 -13.50
CA SER A 64 -15.11 -5.33 -14.73
C SER A 64 -15.14 -6.85 -14.47
N CYS A 65 -15.03 -7.29 -13.21
CA CYS A 65 -15.03 -8.71 -12.87
C CYS A 65 -16.42 -9.30 -13.09
N ARG A 66 -16.56 -10.06 -14.18
CA ARG A 66 -17.74 -10.88 -14.49
C ARG A 66 -17.35 -12.35 -14.42
N GLN A 67 -18.32 -13.20 -14.05
CA GLN A 67 -18.14 -14.64 -14.11
C GLN A 67 -17.92 -15.06 -15.57
N PHE A 68 -16.88 -15.84 -15.83
CA PHE A 68 -16.65 -16.37 -17.17
C PHE A 68 -17.61 -17.51 -17.49
N SER A 69 -17.88 -17.74 -18.79
CA SER A 69 -18.82 -18.78 -19.25
C SER A 69 -18.45 -20.20 -18.80
N ASN A 70 -17.16 -20.47 -18.57
CA ASN A 70 -16.63 -21.77 -18.15
C ASN A 70 -16.07 -21.74 -16.71
N GLU A 71 -16.46 -20.75 -15.92
CA GLU A 71 -16.00 -20.57 -14.55
C GLU A 71 -17.09 -21.00 -13.57
N ASP A 72 -16.71 -21.84 -12.62
CA ASP A 72 -17.58 -22.23 -11.52
C ASP A 72 -17.75 -21.06 -10.53
N VAL A 73 -18.90 -21.01 -9.87
CA VAL A 73 -19.27 -19.92 -8.94
C VAL A 73 -18.22 -19.78 -7.84
N THR A 74 -17.67 -20.89 -7.32
CA THR A 74 -16.63 -20.82 -6.29
C THR A 74 -15.37 -20.14 -6.80
N LYS A 75 -14.94 -20.41 -8.04
CA LYS A 75 -13.75 -19.77 -8.64
C LYS A 75 -13.99 -18.28 -8.89
N TYR A 76 -15.18 -17.92 -9.35
CA TYR A 76 -15.58 -16.53 -9.50
C TYR A 76 -15.58 -15.79 -8.16
N SER A 77 -16.19 -16.35 -7.12
CA SER A 77 -16.21 -15.76 -5.77
C SER A 77 -14.80 -15.56 -5.21
N LEU A 78 -13.91 -16.55 -5.35
CA LEU A 78 -12.52 -16.43 -4.90
C LEU A 78 -11.77 -15.29 -5.60
N ARG A 79 -12.08 -15.00 -6.88
CA ARG A 79 -11.49 -13.86 -7.58
C ARG A 79 -12.00 -12.53 -7.04
N ILE A 80 -13.31 -12.40 -6.83
CA ILE A 80 -13.90 -11.20 -6.22
C ILE A 80 -13.29 -10.96 -4.83
N GLU A 81 -13.18 -12.00 -4.00
CA GLU A 81 -12.54 -11.93 -2.69
C GLU A 81 -11.06 -11.53 -2.77
N SER A 82 -10.32 -12.04 -3.76
CA SER A 82 -8.93 -11.67 -3.98
C SER A 82 -8.77 -10.19 -4.34
N ILE A 83 -9.63 -9.66 -5.21
CA ILE A 83 -9.63 -8.23 -5.57
C ILE A 83 -10.02 -7.38 -4.35
N LEU A 84 -11.05 -7.78 -3.60
CA LEU A 84 -11.50 -7.11 -2.38
C LEU A 84 -10.39 -7.04 -1.32
N THR A 85 -9.70 -8.15 -1.07
CA THR A 85 -8.58 -8.22 -0.12
C THR A 85 -7.46 -7.24 -0.52
N ARG A 86 -7.16 -7.14 -1.81
CA ARG A 86 -6.16 -6.19 -2.33
C ARG A 86 -6.60 -4.74 -2.13
N MET A 87 -7.89 -4.43 -2.33
CA MET A 87 -8.44 -3.09 -2.09
C MET A 87 -8.42 -2.71 -0.61
N GLN A 88 -8.75 -3.64 0.28
CA GLN A 88 -8.68 -3.41 1.73
C GLN A 88 -7.23 -3.17 2.19
N ALA A 89 -6.28 -3.97 1.70
CA ALA A 89 -4.86 -3.78 1.97
C ALA A 89 -4.34 -2.40 1.47
N GLU A 90 -4.84 -1.94 0.32
CA GLU A 90 -4.52 -0.61 -0.20
C GLU A 90 -5.12 0.51 0.68
N SER A 91 -6.38 0.39 1.11
CA SER A 91 -6.99 1.32 2.08
C SER A 91 -6.17 1.44 3.35
N HIS A 92 -5.67 0.34 3.91
CA HIS A 92 -4.77 0.36 5.06
C HIS A 92 -3.41 1.00 4.78
N TYR A 93 -2.97 1.02 3.52
CA TYR A 93 -1.69 1.61 3.13
C TYR A 93 -1.78 3.13 2.92
N THR A 94 -2.92 3.62 2.41
CA THR A 94 -3.07 5.02 1.97
C THR A 94 -3.83 5.91 2.95
N CYS A 95 -4.77 5.35 3.71
CA CYS A 95 -5.50 6.10 4.73
C CYS A 95 -4.61 6.39 5.95
N LYS A 96 -4.86 7.52 6.60
CA LYS A 96 -4.09 7.96 7.78
C LYS A 96 -4.85 7.79 9.10
N ASP A 97 -6.18 7.66 9.03
CA ASP A 97 -7.08 7.54 10.17
C ASP A 97 -7.92 6.26 10.06
N ASP A 98 -8.15 5.60 11.19
CA ASP A 98 -8.94 4.37 11.29
C ASP A 98 -10.39 4.57 10.80
N LYS A 99 -10.97 5.76 10.98
CA LYS A 99 -12.33 6.07 10.48
C LYS A 99 -12.38 6.09 8.96
N GLU A 100 -11.32 6.61 8.33
CA GLU A 100 -11.19 6.67 6.87
C GLU A 100 -11.00 5.25 6.29
N ILE A 101 -10.21 4.42 6.98
CA ILE A 101 -10.03 2.99 6.65
C ILE A 101 -11.37 2.28 6.68
N VAL A 102 -12.12 2.40 7.79
CA VAL A 102 -13.43 1.74 7.95
C VAL A 102 -14.42 2.19 6.87
N GLY A 103 -14.46 3.49 6.57
CA GLY A 103 -15.31 4.03 5.50
C GLY A 103 -15.00 3.46 4.13
N ARG A 104 -13.71 3.33 3.76
CA ARG A 104 -13.32 2.72 2.48
C ARG A 104 -13.57 1.22 2.44
N ILE A 105 -13.34 0.50 3.54
CA ILE A 105 -13.63 -0.94 3.62
C ILE A 105 -15.13 -1.18 3.38
N ALA A 106 -16.00 -0.45 4.07
CA ALA A 106 -17.45 -0.57 3.90
C ALA A 106 -17.88 -0.29 2.44
N SER A 107 -17.31 0.74 1.81
CA SER A 107 -17.59 1.05 0.40
C SER A 107 -17.13 -0.07 -0.56
N ASN A 108 -15.97 -0.68 -0.30
CA ASN A 108 -15.46 -1.79 -1.11
C ASN A 108 -16.33 -3.05 -0.98
N GLU A 109 -16.81 -3.35 0.22
CA GLU A 109 -17.73 -4.48 0.47
C GLU A 109 -19.10 -4.27 -0.21
N GLU A 110 -19.60 -3.03 -0.20
CA GLU A 110 -20.81 -2.67 -0.95
C GLU A 110 -20.61 -2.88 -2.45
N LEU A 111 -19.45 -2.50 -3.00
CA LEU A 111 -19.13 -2.72 -4.41
C LEU A 111 -19.06 -4.21 -4.77
N ALA A 112 -18.43 -5.03 -3.93
CA ALA A 112 -18.28 -6.47 -4.15
C ALA A 112 -19.61 -7.24 -4.08
N SER A 113 -20.62 -6.70 -3.38
CA SER A 113 -21.95 -7.29 -3.26
C SER A 113 -22.94 -6.87 -4.34
N ARG A 114 -22.55 -5.97 -5.26
CA ARG A 114 -23.42 -5.54 -6.36
C ARG A 114 -23.58 -6.64 -7.41
N PRO A 115 -24.81 -6.89 -7.90
CA PRO A 115 -25.02 -7.82 -9.00
C PRO A 115 -24.34 -7.33 -10.28
N SER A 116 -23.62 -8.22 -10.95
CA SER A 116 -23.01 -7.98 -12.27
C SER A 116 -24.11 -8.03 -13.35
N TYR A 117 -24.68 -6.88 -13.72
CA TYR A 117 -25.65 -6.77 -14.82
C TYR A 117 -24.94 -6.78 -16.20
#